data_AF-A0AAD6WFJ8-F1
#
_entry.id   AF-A0AAD6WFJ8-F1
#
_cell.length_a   1.000
_cell.length_b   1.000
_cell.length_c   1.000
_cell.angle_alpha   90.00
_cell.angle_beta   90.00
_cell.angle_gamma   90.00
#
_symmetry.space_group_name_H-M   'P 1'
#
loop_
_entity.id
_entity.type
_entity.pdbx_description
1 polymer ?
#
loop_
_entity_poly.entity_id
_entity_poly.type
_entity_poly.pdbx_seq_one_letter_code
_entity_poly.pdbx_strand_id
1 'polypeptide(L)' 'MFFLFVYNRTKRGAYELDMYLSRKHDELLANTLEHGSYEKTISLVIVDGFAVEITEDQASVLRSASGVRVVEKNQELPS' A
#
# COMPACT_ATOMS: atom_id res chain seq x y z
N MET A 1 11.70 -6.08 11.47
CA MET A 1 12.35 -5.96 10.15
C MET A 1 12.59 -7.38 9.63
N PHE A 2 11.81 -7.82 8.64
CA PHE A 2 12.00 -9.13 8.01
C PHE A 2 12.64 -8.93 6.63
N PHE A 3 13.65 -9.73 6.31
CA PHE A 3 14.30 -9.77 5.00
C PHE A 3 13.58 -10.78 4.10
N LEU A 4 13.38 -10.45 2.82
CA LEU A 4 13.25 -11.46 1.78
C LEU A 4 13.79 -10.99 0.42
N PHE A 5 14.54 -11.91 -0.19
CA PHE A 5 15.21 -11.89 -1.48
C PHE A 5 14.26 -11.96 -2.69
N VAL A 6 14.61 -11.28 -3.79
CA VAL A 6 14.36 -11.73 -5.19
C VAL A 6 15.53 -11.24 -6.07
N TYR A 7 16.49 -12.11 -6.40
CA TYR A 7 16.68 -12.86 -7.67
C TYR A 7 16.57 -11.97 -8.92
N ASN A 8 17.64 -11.99 -9.74
CA ASN A 8 17.93 -11.14 -10.88
C ASN A 8 16.73 -10.91 -11.84
N ARG A 9 15.83 -9.98 -11.49
CA ARG A 9 14.78 -9.48 -12.39
C ARG A 9 15.46 -8.49 -13.34
N THR A 10 15.18 -8.62 -14.63
CA THR A 10 15.53 -7.54 -15.57
C THR A 10 14.92 -6.24 -15.04
N LYS A 11 15.66 -5.13 -15.10
CA LYS A 11 15.21 -3.83 -14.57
C LYS A 11 13.81 -3.45 -15.08
N ARG A 12 13.47 -3.88 -16.30
CA ARG A 12 12.16 -3.69 -16.93
C ARG A 12 11.03 -4.45 -16.24
N GLY A 13 11.18 -5.74 -15.96
CA GLY A 13 10.10 -6.52 -15.33
C GLY A 13 9.81 -6.09 -13.89
N ALA A 14 10.85 -5.65 -13.16
CA ALA A 14 10.66 -5.05 -11.84
C ALA A 14 9.86 -3.74 -11.91
N TYR A 15 10.17 -2.88 -12.89
CA TYR A 15 9.48 -1.61 -13.11
C TYR A 15 8.01 -1.79 -13.55
N GLU A 16 7.74 -2.73 -14.47
CA GLU A 16 6.38 -3.02 -14.92
C GLU A 16 5.50 -3.54 -13.77
N LEU A 17 6.06 -4.40 -12.91
CA LEU A 17 5.34 -4.87 -11.71
C LEU A 17 5.09 -3.74 -10.70
N ASP A 18 6.09 -2.88 -10.47
CA ASP A 18 5.96 -1.73 -9.57
C ASP A 18 4.85 -0.78 -10.01
N MET A 19 4.81 -0.43 -11.31
CA MET A 19 3.73 0.36 -11.89
C MET A 19 2.36 -0.32 -11.76
N TYR A 20 2.27 -1.62 -12.04
CA TYR A 20 1.02 -2.36 -11.97
C TYR A 20 0.46 -2.37 -10.54
N LEU A 21 1.29 -2.69 -9.55
CA LEU A 21 0.85 -2.72 -8.15
C LEU A 21 0.56 -1.32 -7.62
N SER A 22 1.36 -0.31 -7.98
CA SER A 22 1.09 1.07 -7.60
C SER A 22 -0.29 1.55 -8.08
N ARG A 23 -0.65 1.25 -9.34
CA ARG A 23 -1.99 1.56 -9.89
C ARG A 23 -3.11 0.80 -9.19
N LYS A 24 -2.91 -0.49 -8.93
CA LYS A 24 -3.87 -1.30 -8.17
C LYS A 24 -4.14 -0.71 -6.77
N HIS A 25 -3.11 -0.21 -6.09
CA HIS A 25 -3.25 0.46 -4.80
C HIS A 25 -4.01 1.79 -4.94
N ASP A 26 -3.74 2.58 -5.98
CA ASP A 26 -4.45 3.84 -6.25
C ASP A 26 -5.94 3.60 -6.53
N GLU A 27 -6.26 2.58 -7.32
CA GLU A 27 -7.64 2.18 -7.63
C GLU A 27 -8.38 1.74 -6.36
N LEU A 28 -7.74 0.97 -5.49
CA LEU A 28 -8.34 0.56 -4.22
C LEU A 28 -8.66 1.78 -3.34
N LEU A 29 -7.73 2.72 -3.22
CA LEU A 29 -7.94 3.95 -2.44
C LEU A 29 -9.05 4.81 -3.05
N ALA A 30 -9.02 5.05 -4.36
CA ALA A 30 -10.01 5.89 -5.04
C ALA A 30 -11.43 5.29 -5.01
N ASN A 31 -11.56 3.96 -4.98
CA ASN A 31 -12.85 3.27 -4.86
C ASN A 31 -13.36 3.21 -3.41
N THR A 32 -12.50 3.43 -2.42
CA THR A 32 -12.84 3.23 -1.00
C THR A 32 -12.99 4.54 -0.24
N LEU A 33 -12.19 5.55 -0.59
CA LEU A 33 -12.08 6.82 0.13
C LEU A 33 -12.36 7.99 -0.80
N GLU A 34 -12.80 9.11 -0.23
CA GLU A 34 -13.03 10.34 -0.97
C GLU A 34 -11.72 10.89 -1.54
N HIS A 35 -11.76 11.35 -2.80
CA HIS A 35 -10.58 11.90 -3.46
C HIS A 35 -10.04 13.12 -2.70
N GLY A 36 -8.72 13.16 -2.47
CA GLY A 36 -8.06 14.24 -1.72
C GLY A 36 -8.18 14.15 -0.19
N SER A 37 -8.87 13.13 0.33
CA SER A 37 -8.97 12.88 1.78
C SER A 37 -7.85 11.99 2.34
N TYR A 38 -6.91 11.54 1.49
CA TYR A 38 -5.82 10.64 1.84
C TYR A 38 -4.57 10.95 1.03
N GLU A 39 -3.40 10.53 1.53
CA GLU A 39 -2.12 10.65 0.81
C GLU A 39 -1.37 9.31 0.81
N LYS A 40 -1.26 8.67 -0.36
CA LYS A 40 -0.46 7.44 -0.51
C LYS A 40 1.02 7.82 -0.54
N THR A 41 1.80 7.33 0.42
CA THR A 41 3.22 7.70 0.55
C THR A 41 4.14 6.73 -0.16
N ILE A 42 3.82 5.43 -0.15
CA ILE A 42 4.65 4.38 -0.78
C ILE A 42 3.84 3.14 -1.15
N SER A 43 4.25 2.46 -2.22
CA SER A 43 3.82 1.10 -2.55
C SER A 43 4.93 0.09 -2.24
N LEU A 44 4.58 -0.99 -1.55
CA LEU A 44 5.44 -2.10 -1.13
C LEU A 44 5.14 -3.32 -2.00
N VAL A 45 5.75 -3.34 -3.19
CA VAL A 45 5.53 -4.34 -4.26
C VAL A 45 5.72 -5.80 -3.80
N ILE A 46 6.65 -6.05 -2.87
CA ILE A 46 6.99 -7.41 -2.43
C ILE A 46 5.82 -8.07 -1.69
N VAL A 47 5.03 -7.29 -0.95
CA VAL A 47 3.94 -7.79 -0.12
C VAL A 47 2.56 -7.37 -0.65
N ASP A 48 2.49 -6.76 -1.84
CA ASP A 48 1.24 -6.22 -2.43
C ASP A 48 0.52 -5.32 -1.41
N GLY A 49 1.31 -4.43 -0.78
CA GLY A 49 0.85 -3.51 0.25
C GLY A 49 1.29 -2.09 -0.04
N PHE A 50 0.80 -1.12 0.74
CA PHE A 50 1.13 0.30 0.62
C PHE A 50 0.99 0.99 1.97
N ALA A 51 1.63 2.17 2.10
CA ALA A 51 1.39 3.06 3.22
C ALA A 51 0.63 4.30 2.74
N VAL A 52 -0.27 4.78 3.60
CA VAL A 52 -1.17 5.89 3.31
C VAL A 52 -1.40 6.67 4.61
N GLU A 53 -1.39 7.99 4.51
CA GLU A 53 -1.82 8.88 5.57
C GLU A 53 -3.33 9.07 5.51
N ILE A 54 -4.00 8.72 6.61
CA ILE A 54 -5.45 8.65 6.75
C ILE A 54 -5.87 8.84 8.21
N THR A 55 -7.15 9.08 8.44
CA THR A 55 -7.79 9.07 9.76
C THR A 55 -8.10 7.65 10.23
N GLU A 56 -8.38 7.49 11.53
CA GLU A 56 -8.80 6.18 12.08
C GLU A 56 -10.14 5.71 11.49
N ASP A 57 -11.05 6.63 11.19
CA ASP A 57 -12.34 6.30 10.56
C ASP A 57 -12.12 5.73 9.15
N GLN A 58 -11.25 6.36 8.36
CA GLN A 58 -10.86 5.85 7.03
C GLN A 58 -10.14 4.49 7.13
N ALA A 59 -9.31 4.29 8.17
CA ALA A 59 -8.69 2.99 8.43
C ALA A 59 -9.73 1.90 8.71
N SER A 60 -10.79 2.23 9.45
CA SER A 60 -11.93 1.31 9.69
C SER A 60 -12.65 0.94 8.39
N VAL A 61 -12.84 1.89 7.48
CA VAL A 61 -13.42 1.62 6.14
C VAL A 61 -12.52 0.67 5.36
N LEU A 62 -11.21 0.93 5.32
CA LEU A 62 -10.24 0.06 4.62
C LEU A 62 -10.20 -1.36 5.17
N ARG A 63 -10.33 -1.56 6.50
CA ARG A 63 -10.40 -2.90 7.11
C ARG A 63 -11.57 -3.74 6.58
N SER A 64 -12.61 -3.10 6.07
CA SER A 64 -13.80 -3.75 5.51
C SER A 64 -13.77 -3.85 3.98
N ALA A 65 -12.76 -3.26 3.31
CA ALA A 65 -12.69 -3.22 1.86
C ALA A 65 -12.27 -4.57 1.27
N SER A 66 -12.92 -4.95 0.16
CA SER A 66 -12.58 -6.18 -0.55
C SER A 66 -11.13 -6.12 -1.05
N GLY A 67 -10.35 -7.17 -0.76
CA GLY A 67 -8.94 -7.25 -1.13
C GLY A 67 -7.98 -6.69 -0.08
N VAL A 68 -8.46 -6.05 0.97
CA VAL A 68 -7.65 -5.66 2.13
C VAL A 68 -7.60 -6.82 3.12
N ARG A 69 -6.39 -7.23 3.50
CA ARG A 69 -6.17 -8.32 4.49
C ARG A 69 -5.90 -7.80 5.89
N VAL A 70 -5.11 -6.73 6.01
CA VAL A 70 -4.61 -6.18 7.27
C VAL A 70 -4.45 -4.67 7.12
N VAL A 71 -4.83 -3.91 8.14
CA VAL A 71 -4.56 -2.47 8.27
C VAL A 71 -3.97 -2.22 9.65
N GLU A 72 -2.69 -1.90 9.70
CA GLU A 72 -1.95 -1.59 10.91
C GLU A 72 -1.56 -0.12 10.93
N LYS A 73 -1.65 0.51 12.11
CA LYS A 73 -1.10 1.84 12.30
C LYS A 73 0.41 1.75 12.26
N ASN A 74 1.06 2.61 11.48
CA ASN A 74 2.52 2.68 11.47
C ASN A 74 3.00 2.99 12.90
N GLN A 75 3.82 2.11 13.46
CA GLN A 75 4.37 2.30 14.79
C GLN A 75 5.55 3.26 14.67
N GLU A 76 5.36 4.52 15.04
CA GLU A 76 6.50 5.40 15.32
C GLU A 76 7.25 4.82 16.51
N LEU A 77 8.54 4.49 16.32
CA LEU A 77 9.40 4.17 17.45
C LEU A 77 9.51 5.44 18.30
N PRO A 78 9.32 5.37 19.63
CA PRO A 78 9.57 6.53 20.48
C PRO A 78 11.00 7.01 20.25
N SER A 79 11.12 8.30 19.95
CA SER A 79 12.37 9.02 19.69
C SER A 79 13.28 9.08 20.90
#